data_AF-A0A2E0J1T7-F1
#
_entry.id   AF-A0A2E0J1T7-F1
#
_cell.length_a   1.000
_cell.length_b   1.000
_cell.length_c   1.000
_cell.angle_alpha   90.00
_cell.angle_beta   90.00
_cell.angle_gamma   90.00
#
_symmetry.space_group_name_H-M   'P 1'
#
loop_
_entity.id
_entity.type
_entity.pdbx_description
1 polymer ?
#
loop_
_entity_poly.entity_id
_entity_poly.type
_entity_poly.pdbx_seq_one_letter_code
_entity_poly.pdbx_strand_id
1 'polypeptide(L)' 'MSADGAVVTHGSVPARFLSAVRDVIALHGIERGTIECKGRGRKARLKFSSDFPETGRQAIRNVWTPPTTPGPSGGRRASG' A
#
# COMPACT_ATOMS: atom_id res chain seq x y z
N MET A 1 -12.05 23.22 -3.97
CA MET A 1 -11.91 22.33 -2.81
C MET A 1 -11.09 21.12 -3.23
N SER A 2 -9.80 21.09 -2.93
CA SER A 2 -8.97 19.93 -3.25
C SER A 2 -9.30 18.81 -2.28
N ALA A 3 -10.07 17.81 -2.74
CA ALA A 3 -10.32 16.58 -2.01
C ALA A 3 -9.02 15.74 -2.00
N ASP A 4 -8.04 16.17 -1.21
CA ASP A 4 -6.79 15.46 -0.99
C ASP A 4 -7.05 14.34 0.02
N GLY A 5 -7.83 13.32 -0.40
CA GLY A 5 -8.37 12.27 0.48
C GLY A 5 -7.31 11.37 1.13
N ALA A 6 -6.03 11.51 0.76
CA ALA A 6 -4.91 10.83 1.40
C ALA A 6 -3.68 11.73 1.43
N VAL A 7 -3.19 11.98 2.66
CA VAL A 7 -1.98 12.76 2.95
C VAL A 7 -0.90 11.85 3.53
N VAL A 8 0.35 12.07 3.13
CA VAL A 8 1.50 11.36 3.70
C VAL A 8 1.97 12.13 4.94
N THR A 9 1.83 11.53 6.12
CA THR A 9 2.26 12.15 7.38
C THR A 9 3.71 11.85 7.72
N HIS A 10 4.27 10.73 7.25
CA HIS A 10 5.64 10.33 7.56
C HIS A 10 6.29 9.51 6.44
N GLY A 11 7.58 9.78 6.17
CA GLY A 11 8.38 9.05 5.20
C GLY A 11 8.10 9.43 3.74
N SER A 12 8.62 8.60 2.82
CA SER A 12 8.40 8.75 1.38
C SER A 12 7.53 7.60 0.88
N VAL A 13 6.44 7.96 0.19
CA VAL A 13 5.48 7.03 -0.37
C VAL A 13 5.54 7.14 -1.89
N PRO A 14 5.58 6.03 -2.64
CA PRO A 14 5.55 6.09 -4.10
C PRO A 14 4.28 6.81 -4.59
N ALA A 15 4.43 7.80 -5.49
CA ALA A 15 3.30 8.58 -6.01
C ALA A 15 2.19 7.69 -6.62
N ARG A 16 2.57 6.61 -7.30
CA ARG A 16 1.62 5.61 -7.84
C ARG A 16 0.79 4.94 -6.74
N PHE A 17 1.40 4.62 -5.59
CA PHE A 17 0.68 4.04 -4.47
C PHE A 17 -0.29 5.07 -3.86
N LEU A 18 0.16 6.32 -3.67
CA LEU A 18 -0.69 7.38 -3.16
C LEU A 18 -1.91 7.62 -4.08
N SER A 19 -1.69 7.62 -5.40
CA SER A 19 -2.78 7.74 -6.39
C SER A 19 -3.76 6.57 -6.30
N ALA A 20 -3.27 5.33 -6.18
CA ALA A 20 -4.13 4.15 -6.04
C ALA A 20 -4.93 4.18 -4.73
N VAL A 21 -4.33 4.65 -3.63
CA VAL A 21 -5.04 4.83 -2.35
C VAL A 21 -6.18 5.84 -2.49
N ARG A 22 -5.96 6.96 -3.20
CA ARG A 22 -7.02 7.96 -3.46
C ARG A 22 -8.18 7.37 -4.26
N ASP A 23 -7.88 6.56 -5.26
CA ASP A 23 -8.88 5.87 -6.07
C ASP A 23 -9.73 4.91 -5.23
N VAL A 24 -9.09 4.10 -4.38
CA VAL A 24 -9.78 3.20 -3.44
C VAL A 24 -10.64 3.97 -2.44
N ILE A 25 -10.14 5.09 -1.92
CA ILE A 25 -10.89 5.95 -0.99
C ILE A 25 -12.16 6.48 -1.65
N ALA A 26 -12.06 6.98 -2.88
CA ALA A 26 -13.20 7.47 -3.64
C ALA A 26 -14.18 6.35 -3.99
N LEU A 27 -13.68 5.18 -4.42
CA LEU A 27 -14.49 4.03 -4.82
C LEU A 27 -15.30 3.43 -3.66
N HIS A 28 -14.70 3.33 -2.48
CA HIS A 28 -15.33 2.73 -1.31
C HIS A 28 -15.97 3.73 -0.35
N GLY A 29 -15.92 5.03 -0.65
CA GLY A 29 -16.46 6.07 0.22
C GLY A 29 -15.78 6.11 1.59
N ILE A 30 -14.46 5.93 1.64
CA ILE A 30 -13.71 5.89 2.89
C ILE A 30 -13.61 7.31 3.46
N GLU A 31 -14.32 7.58 4.54
CA GLU A 31 -14.33 8.92 5.13
C GLU A 31 -13.07 9.20 5.96
N ARG A 32 -12.58 8.20 6.71
CA ARG A 32 -11.44 8.33 7.64
C ARG A 32 -10.68 7.01 7.81
N GLY A 33 -9.39 7.12 8.11
CA GLY A 33 -8.57 6.00 8.54
C GLY A 33 -7.07 6.25 8.35
N THR A 34 -6.23 5.43 8.98
CA THR A 34 -4.77 5.54 8.89
C THR A 34 -4.18 4.28 8.28
N ILE A 35 -3.17 4.47 7.42
CA ILE A 35 -2.38 3.40 6.83
C ILE A 35 -0.94 3.62 7.28
N GLU A 36 -0.39 2.65 8.00
CA GLU A 36 1.01 2.65 8.43
C GLU A 36 1.77 1.54 7.70
N CYS A 37 2.92 1.88 7.12
CA CYS A 37 3.88 0.88 6.66
C CYS A 37 4.82 0.52 7.81
N LYS A 38 4.75 -0.71 8.31
CA LYS A 38 5.67 -1.24 9.32
C LYS A 38 6.74 -2.10 8.65
N GLY A 39 8.01 -1.84 8.95
CA GLY A 39 9.15 -2.56 8.38
C GLY A 39 9.75 -1.89 7.14
N ARG A 40 10.75 -2.53 6.53
CA ARG A 40 11.45 -2.05 5.32
C ARG A 40 11.66 -3.20 4.32
N GLY A 41 11.68 -2.86 3.03
CA GLY A 41 11.92 -3.81 1.94
C GLY A 41 10.94 -4.99 1.93
N ARG A 42 11.47 -6.22 1.83
CA ARG A 42 10.68 -7.47 1.78
C ARG A 42 9.84 -7.76 3.03
N LYS A 43 10.12 -7.11 4.16
CA LYS A 43 9.36 -7.28 5.42
C LYS A 43 8.36 -6.15 5.66
N ALA A 44 8.22 -5.22 4.72
CA ALA A 44 7.25 -4.14 4.82
C ALA A 44 5.82 -4.71 4.82
N ARG A 45 5.06 -4.40 5.87
CA ARG A 45 3.65 -4.78 6.01
C ARG A 45 2.81 -3.54 6.23
N LEU A 46 1.64 -3.52 5.59
CA LEU A 46 0.65 -2.47 5.82
C LEU A 46 -0.19 -2.81 7.05
N LYS A 47 -0.23 -1.86 7.99
CA LYS A 47 -1.12 -1.85 9.14
C LYS A 47 -2.19 -0.78 8.90
N PHE A 48 -3.43 -1.13 9.17
CA PHE A 48 -4.59 -0.24 9.02
C PHE A 48 -5.18 0.03 10.40
N SER A 49 -5.71 1.23 10.61
CA SER A 49 -6.53 1.53 11.78
C SER A 49 -7.83 0.73 11.79
N SER A 50 -8.40 0.55 12.98
CA SER A 50 -9.68 -0.16 13.17
C SER A 50 -10.84 0.51 12.42
N ASP A 51 -10.81 1.84 12.29
CA ASP A 51 -11.81 2.64 11.57
C ASP A 51 -11.76 2.46 10.05
N PHE A 52 -10.69 1.86 9.51
CA PHE A 52 -10.55 1.66 8.08
C PHE A 52 -11.43 0.50 7.61
N PRO A 53 -12.32 0.66 6.62
CA PRO A 53 -13.23 -0.41 6.20
C PRO A 53 -12.48 -1.60 5.58
N GLU A 54 -12.92 -2.82 5.89
CA GLU A 54 -12.26 -4.07 5.46
C GLU A 54 -12.09 -4.19 3.94
N THR A 55 -13.12 -3.80 3.18
CA THR A 55 -13.11 -3.79 1.72
C THR A 55 -11.98 -2.92 1.18
N GLY A 56 -11.79 -1.73 1.76
CA GLY A 56 -10.70 -0.84 1.40
C GLY A 56 -9.33 -1.40 1.80
N ARG A 57 -9.21 -2.08 2.95
CA ARG A 57 -7.95 -2.74 3.37
C ARG A 57 -7.52 -3.77 2.32
N GLN A 58 -8.48 -4.56 1.83
CA GLN A 58 -8.22 -5.60 0.84
C GLN A 58 -7.83 -4.98 -0.51
N ALA A 59 -8.53 -3.95 -0.97
CA ALA A 59 -8.18 -3.22 -2.19
C ALA A 59 -6.77 -2.61 -2.11
N ILE A 60 -6.41 -1.99 -0.99
CA ILE A 60 -5.07 -1.42 -0.78
C ILE A 60 -4.01 -2.51 -0.77
N ARG A 61 -4.27 -3.66 -0.12
CA ARG A 61 -3.35 -4.80 -0.16
C ARG A 61 -3.13 -5.33 -1.58
N ASN A 62 -4.17 -5.33 -2.42
CA ASN A 62 -4.05 -5.74 -3.82
C ASN A 62 -3.19 -4.77 -4.65
N VAL A 63 -3.31 -3.46 -4.43
CA VAL A 63 -2.49 -2.47 -5.15
C VAL A 63 -1.10 -2.28 -4.51
N TRP A 64 -0.91 -2.71 -3.27
CA TRP A 64 0.36 -2.62 -2.57
C TRP A 64 1.37 -3.59 -3.15
N THR A 65 2.31 -3.04 -3.91
CA THR A 65 3.54 -3.74 -4.26
C THR A 65 4.62 -3.29 -3.28
N PRO A 66 5.18 -4.17 -2.43
CA PRO A 66 6.28 -3.77 -1.56
C PRO A 66 7.42 -3.22 -2.41
N PRO A 67 8.12 -2.14 -1.98
CA PRO A 67 9.29 -1.67 -2.68
C PRO A 67 10.30 -2.80 -2.71
N THR A 68 10.40 -3.47 -3.85
CA THR A 68 11.39 -4.49 -4.09
C THR A 68 12.73 -3.79 -4.09
N THR A 69 13.47 -3.88 -2.99
CA THR A 69 14.91 -4.10 -3.17
C THR A 69 14.99 -5.31 -4.10
N PRO A 70 15.57 -5.22 -5.30
CA PRO A 70 15.69 -6.37 -6.19
C PRO A 70 16.42 -7.46 -5.38
N GLY A 71 15.67 -8.45 -4.93
CA GLY A 71 16.29 -9.70 -4.54
C GLY A 71 16.58 -10.46 -5.82
N PRO A 72 17.66 -11.25 -5.86
CA PRO A 72 18.24 -11.74 -7.10
C PRO A 72 17.18 -12.41 -7.97
N SER A 73 16.96 -11.81 -9.14
CA SER A 73 16.39 -12.49 -10.28
C SER A 73 17.44 -13.49 -10.74
N GLY A 74 17.19 -14.78 -10.56
CA GLY A 74 18.16 -15.84 -10.84
C GLY A 74 17.50 -17.19 -10.73
N GLY A 75 16.85 -17.60 -11.81
CA GLY A 75 16.23 -18.91 -11.93
C GLY A 75 17.24 -20.03 -11.68
N ARG A 76 16.80 -21.05 -10.95
CA ARG A 76 17.35 -22.40 -11.06
C ARG A 76 16.24 -23.38 -10.72
N ARG A 77 15.50 -23.83 -11.74
CA ARG A 77 14.97 -25.20 -11.72
C ARG A 77 16.16 -26.08 -12.08
N ALA A 78 16.74 -26.76 -11.09
CA ALA A 78 17.65 -27.85 -11.35
C ALA A 78 16.78 -29.07 -11.66
N SER A 79 16.74 -29.45 -12.94
CA SER A 79 16.41 -30.79 -13.39
C SER A 79 17.73 -31.37 -13.89
N GLY A 80 18.20 -32.42 -13.23
CA GLY A 80 19.43 -33.14 -13.52
C GLY A 80 19.47 -34.35 -12.60
#